data_AF-E7G7Y2-F1
#
_entry.id   AF-E7G7Y2-F1
#
_cell.length_a   1.000
_cell.length_b   1.000
_cell.length_c   1.000
_cell.angle_alpha   90.00
_cell.angle_beta   90.00
_cell.angle_gamma   90.00
#
_symmetry.space_group_name_H-M   'P 1'
#
loop_
_entity.id
_entity.type
_entity.pdbx_description
1 polymer ?
#
loop_
_entity_poly.entity_id
_entity_poly.type
_entity_poly.pdbx_seq_one_letter_code
_entity_poly.pdbx_strand_id
1 'polypeptide(L)'
;MAFVNNKTRDTPSGSDITGANDTTNIDINHPSYKQNNPLWPKFNGQCTWFAWSRSNQLFGVKLPTRDAKHWYDLAKSMGFKVGSTPSRNSVMVITGTTFGHVAFIEAWDGENITVSEGNVNWTGYMPPDGVGIYASDEEALKHIRVSTHNFNQYRKNLITRGRKIAGFIYLE
;
A
#
# COMPACT_ATOMS: atom_id res chain seq x y z
N MET A 1 21.00 -21.70 10.35
CA MET A 1 19.87 -21.04 9.66
C MET A 1 18.77 -20.77 10.68
N ALA A 2 18.55 -19.50 11.05
CA ALA A 2 17.52 -19.15 12.04
C ALA A 2 16.19 -18.87 11.35
N PHE A 3 15.18 -19.67 11.66
CA PHE A 3 13.80 -19.48 11.25
C PHE A 3 13.27 -18.20 11.91
N VAL A 4 12.93 -17.20 11.11
CA VAL A 4 12.28 -15.98 11.63
C VAL A 4 10.87 -16.37 12.05
N ASN A 5 10.62 -16.18 13.34
CA ASN A 5 9.42 -16.55 14.07
C ASN A 5 8.20 -15.85 13.45
N ASN A 6 7.45 -16.57 12.61
CA ASN A 6 6.19 -16.08 12.04
C ASN A 6 5.13 -16.16 13.14
N LYS A 7 5.12 -15.16 14.03
CA LYS A 7 4.18 -15.08 15.14
C LYS A 7 2.78 -15.09 14.55
N THR A 8 2.05 -16.19 14.74
CA THR A 8 0.62 -16.29 14.50
C THR A 8 -0.04 -15.18 15.32
N ARG A 9 -0.45 -14.10 14.66
CA ARG A 9 -1.20 -13.02 15.30
C ARG A 9 -2.67 -13.28 15.05
N ASP A 10 -3.41 -13.35 16.16
CA ASP A 10 -4.82 -13.69 16.21
C ASP A 10 -5.69 -12.74 15.40
N THR A 11 -6.91 -13.18 15.09
CA THR A 11 -7.91 -12.39 14.36
C THR A 11 -8.16 -11.07 15.11
N PRO A 12 -8.14 -9.89 14.46
CA PRO A 12 -8.42 -8.64 15.16
C PRO A 12 -9.82 -8.69 15.78
N SER A 13 -9.90 -8.61 17.11
CA SER A 13 -11.17 -8.49 17.83
C SER A 13 -11.60 -7.03 17.84
N GLY A 14 -12.70 -6.70 17.16
CA GLY A 14 -13.65 -5.62 17.45
C GLY A 14 -13.22 -4.14 17.57
N SER A 15 -12.04 -3.80 18.09
CA SER A 15 -11.63 -2.44 18.47
C SER A 15 -10.52 -1.84 17.61
N ASP A 16 -9.71 -2.65 16.91
CA ASP A 16 -8.57 -2.17 16.13
C ASP A 16 -8.91 -1.75 14.69
N ILE A 17 -10.20 -1.82 14.33
CA ILE A 17 -10.69 -1.55 12.97
C ILE A 17 -10.88 -0.04 12.73
N THR A 18 -10.96 0.77 13.79
CA THR A 18 -11.28 2.20 13.75
C THR A 18 -10.19 3.05 14.38
N GLY A 19 -9.69 4.05 13.65
CA GLY A 19 -8.63 4.97 14.12
C GLY A 19 -7.88 5.60 12.95
N ALA A 20 -6.90 6.46 13.24
CA ALA A 20 -6.05 7.10 12.23
C ALA A 20 -4.57 7.04 12.64
N ASN A 21 -3.68 6.81 11.68
CA ASN A 21 -2.24 7.04 11.87
C ASN A 21 -1.89 8.52 11.76
N ASP A 22 -0.78 8.93 12.38
CA ASP A 22 -0.18 10.23 12.08
C ASP A 22 0.43 10.21 10.67
N THR A 23 -0.09 11.09 9.82
CA THR A 23 0.31 11.26 8.42
C THR A 23 0.90 12.64 8.14
N THR A 24 1.13 13.46 9.16
CA THR A 24 1.57 14.86 9.00
C THR A 24 2.99 14.98 8.43
N ASN A 25 3.83 13.96 8.60
CA ASN A 25 5.18 13.90 8.04
C ASN A 25 5.54 12.47 7.62
N ILE A 26 5.17 12.06 6.40
CA ILE A 26 5.70 10.81 5.83
C ILE A 26 7.18 11.01 5.48
N ASP A 27 8.06 10.52 6.36
CA ASP A 27 9.51 10.59 6.18
C ASP A 27 10.03 9.46 5.27
N ILE A 28 10.24 9.80 4.00
CA ILE A 28 10.80 8.86 3.02
C ILE A 28 12.32 8.67 3.15
N ASN A 29 12.98 9.36 4.08
CA ASN A 29 14.40 9.13 4.39
C ASN A 29 14.59 7.98 5.39
N HIS A 30 13.51 7.53 6.03
CA HIS A 30 13.55 6.38 6.93
C HIS A 30 14.09 5.13 6.19
N PRO A 31 14.91 4.27 6.84
CA PRO A 31 15.50 3.07 6.23
C PRO A 31 14.52 2.18 5.47
N SER A 32 13.27 2.11 5.95
CA SER A 32 12.16 1.38 5.31
C SER A 32 11.82 1.87 3.91
N TYR A 33 12.16 3.10 3.53
CA TYR A 33 12.00 3.68 2.19
C TYR A 33 13.28 3.61 1.33
N LYS A 34 14.38 3.13 1.94
CA LYS A 34 15.73 3.07 1.36
C LYS A 34 16.29 1.65 1.45
N GLN A 35 17.37 1.46 2.20
CA GLN A 35 18.13 0.22 2.29
C GLN A 35 17.33 -1.01 2.74
N ASN A 36 16.24 -0.84 3.48
CA ASN A 36 15.41 -1.99 3.87
C ASN A 36 14.43 -2.39 2.76
N ASN A 37 14.09 -1.47 1.84
CA ASN A 37 13.14 -1.73 0.77
C ASN A 37 13.83 -2.39 -0.43
N PRO A 38 13.51 -3.65 -0.76
CA PRO A 38 14.09 -4.33 -1.93
C PRO A 38 13.66 -3.70 -3.27
N LEU A 39 12.68 -2.80 -3.27
CA LEU A 39 12.23 -2.05 -4.45
C LEU A 39 13.03 -0.76 -4.66
N TRP A 40 13.77 -0.28 -3.64
CA TRP A 40 14.66 0.87 -3.76
C TRP A 40 16.04 0.43 -4.28
N PRO A 41 16.74 1.24 -5.12
CA PRO A 41 16.32 2.54 -5.64
C PRO A 41 15.47 2.47 -6.92
N LYS A 42 15.36 1.28 -7.54
CA LYS A 42 14.80 1.14 -8.89
C LYS A 42 13.36 1.63 -9.03
N PHE A 43 12.51 1.39 -8.04
CA PHE A 43 11.09 1.73 -8.06
C PHE A 43 10.74 2.83 -7.05
N ASN A 44 11.70 3.71 -6.73
CA ASN A 44 11.47 4.83 -5.83
C ASN A 44 10.25 5.65 -6.27
N GLY A 45 9.38 6.03 -5.33
CA GLY A 45 8.14 6.77 -5.62
C GLY A 45 6.96 5.93 -6.14
N GLN A 46 7.14 4.65 -6.46
CA GLN A 46 6.05 3.78 -6.91
C GLN A 46 5.09 3.40 -5.79
N CYS A 47 3.85 3.03 -6.16
CA CYS A 47 2.83 2.58 -5.21
C CYS A 47 3.29 1.37 -4.37
N THR A 48 3.95 0.40 -5.01
CA THR A 48 4.50 -0.80 -4.35
C THR A 48 5.66 -0.46 -3.42
N TRP A 49 6.57 0.41 -3.86
CA TRP A 49 7.66 0.92 -3.01
C TRP A 49 7.10 1.59 -1.76
N PHE A 50 6.14 2.51 -1.94
CA PHE A 50 5.54 3.26 -0.84
C PHE A 50 4.82 2.36 0.16
N ALA A 51 3.91 1.49 -0.33
CA ALA A 51 3.11 0.63 0.54
C ALA A 51 3.97 -0.40 1.29
N TRP A 52 5.01 -0.94 0.63
CA TRP A 52 6.00 -1.81 1.27
C TRP A 52 6.72 -1.07 2.40
N SER A 53 7.19 0.13 2.13
CA SER A 53 7.94 0.96 3.08
C SER A 53 7.11 1.39 4.27
N ARG A 54 5.87 1.85 4.05
CA ARG A 54 4.97 2.24 5.14
C ARG A 54 4.64 1.06 6.05
N SER A 55 4.38 -0.10 5.46
CA SER A 55 4.13 -1.35 6.20
C SER A 55 5.34 -1.80 7.01
N ASN A 56 6.55 -1.67 6.43
CA ASN A 56 7.79 -2.01 7.13
C ASN A 56 8.12 -1.01 8.24
N GLN A 57 7.91 0.29 8.01
CA GLN A 57 8.16 1.35 8.98
C GLN A 57 7.29 1.17 10.24
N LEU A 58 5.99 0.92 10.05
CA LEU A 58 5.05 0.85 11.17
C LEU A 58 5.06 -0.50 11.89
N PHE A 59 5.25 -1.61 11.18
CA PHE A 59 5.05 -2.95 11.74
C PHE A 59 6.23 -3.91 11.55
N GLY A 60 7.29 -3.49 10.87
CA GLY A 60 8.40 -4.39 10.49
C GLY A 60 8.00 -5.44 9.44
N VAL A 61 6.80 -5.34 8.87
CA VAL A 61 6.24 -6.30 7.91
C VAL A 61 6.91 -6.13 6.54
N LYS A 62 7.18 -7.26 5.88
CA LYS A 62 7.71 -7.31 4.51
C LYS A 62 6.65 -7.86 3.58
N LEU A 63 6.19 -7.03 2.64
CA LEU A 63 5.16 -7.37 1.67
C LEU A 63 5.76 -7.93 0.37
N PRO A 64 4.92 -8.45 -0.56
CA PRO A 64 5.37 -8.83 -1.89
C PRO A 64 6.11 -7.70 -2.62
N THR A 65 6.97 -8.05 -3.57
CA THR A 65 7.84 -7.10 -4.29
C THR A 65 7.60 -7.11 -5.81
N ARG A 66 6.45 -7.64 -6.24
CA ARG A 66 6.02 -7.66 -7.65
C ARG A 66 5.06 -6.52 -7.95
N ASP A 67 4.53 -6.48 -9.17
CA ASP A 67 3.44 -5.58 -9.54
C ASP A 67 2.25 -5.69 -8.57
N ALA A 68 1.64 -4.56 -8.26
CA ALA A 68 0.56 -4.41 -7.29
C ALA A 68 -0.60 -5.40 -7.52
N LYS A 69 -0.95 -5.70 -8.79
CA LYS A 69 -2.05 -6.63 -9.13
C LYS A 69 -1.88 -8.03 -8.54
N HIS A 70 -0.65 -8.44 -8.23
CA HIS A 70 -0.35 -9.77 -7.68
C HIS A 70 -0.28 -9.78 -6.16
N TRP A 71 -0.30 -8.62 -5.48
CA TRP A 71 -0.02 -8.55 -4.05
C TRP A 71 -1.04 -9.29 -3.20
N TYR A 72 -2.31 -9.31 -3.58
CA TYR A 72 -3.34 -10.02 -2.82
C TYR A 72 -3.04 -11.52 -2.73
N ASP A 73 -2.84 -12.18 -3.87
CA ASP A 73 -2.57 -13.62 -3.93
C ASP A 73 -1.19 -13.97 -3.37
N LEU A 74 -0.18 -13.14 -3.65
CA LEU A 74 1.17 -13.34 -3.12
C LEU A 74 1.20 -13.19 -1.60
N ALA A 75 0.56 -12.16 -1.04
CA ALA A 75 0.48 -11.98 0.40
C ALA A 75 -0.24 -13.16 1.07
N LYS A 76 -1.34 -13.63 0.48
CA LYS A 76 -2.01 -14.86 0.93
C LYS A 76 -1.06 -16.06 0.91
N SER A 77 -0.27 -16.25 -0.15
CA SER A 77 0.72 -17.34 -0.25
C SER A 77 1.87 -17.20 0.75
N MET A 78 2.20 -15.97 1.16
CA MET A 78 3.19 -15.67 2.19
C MET A 78 2.64 -15.85 3.62
N GLY A 79 1.36 -16.20 3.77
CA GLY A 79 0.70 -16.44 5.05
C GLY A 79 0.05 -15.21 5.70
N PHE A 80 -0.05 -14.09 4.98
CA PHE A 80 -0.82 -12.94 5.47
C PHE A 80 -2.32 -13.25 5.47
N LYS A 81 -3.03 -12.70 6.46
CA LYS A 81 -4.49 -12.63 6.40
C LYS A 81 -4.88 -11.63 5.33
N VAL A 82 -5.82 -12.05 4.48
CA VAL A 82 -6.39 -11.21 3.43
C VAL A 82 -7.91 -11.25 3.51
N GLY A 83 -8.57 -10.18 3.07
CA GLY A 83 -10.03 -10.09 3.11
C GLY A 83 -10.60 -9.04 2.17
N SER A 84 -11.90 -8.81 2.28
CA SER A 84 -12.65 -7.90 1.39
C SER A 84 -13.12 -6.61 2.07
N THR A 85 -12.91 -6.48 3.38
CA THR A 85 -13.40 -5.35 4.18
C THR A 85 -12.26 -4.39 4.46
N PRO A 86 -12.45 -3.06 4.28
CA PRO A 86 -11.47 -2.07 4.70
C PRO A 86 -11.15 -2.20 6.18
N SER A 87 -9.89 -1.94 6.51
CA SER A 87 -9.41 -1.90 7.89
C SER A 87 -8.21 -0.97 7.93
N ARG A 88 -8.08 -0.19 9.00
CA ARG A 88 -6.84 0.53 9.29
C ARG A 88 -5.66 -0.46 9.33
N ASN A 89 -4.46 0.01 9.00
CA ASN A 89 -3.24 -0.80 9.03
C ASN A 89 -3.33 -2.02 8.11
N SER A 90 -3.98 -1.83 6.96
CA SER A 90 -4.04 -2.80 5.88
C SER A 90 -3.52 -2.20 4.58
N VAL A 91 -3.24 -3.04 3.59
CA VAL A 91 -2.92 -2.59 2.22
C VAL A 91 -4.05 -2.98 1.29
N MET A 92 -4.68 -1.98 0.68
CA MET A 92 -5.70 -2.18 -0.35
C MET A 92 -5.05 -2.50 -1.68
N VAL A 93 -5.46 -3.60 -2.30
CA VAL A 93 -4.98 -4.06 -3.60
C VAL A 93 -6.04 -3.79 -4.66
N ILE A 94 -5.68 -3.02 -5.69
CA ILE A 94 -6.53 -2.66 -6.81
C ILE A 94 -5.99 -3.31 -8.10
N THR A 95 -6.89 -3.87 -8.88
CA THR A 95 -6.61 -4.54 -10.16
C THR A 95 -7.41 -3.89 -11.28
N GLY A 96 -7.22 -4.35 -12.53
CA GLY A 96 -7.89 -3.81 -13.73
C GLY A 96 -7.00 -2.88 -14.57
N THR A 97 -5.73 -2.73 -14.20
CA THR A 97 -4.69 -2.08 -15.03
C THR A 97 -3.51 -3.04 -15.23
N THR A 98 -2.59 -2.69 -16.14
CA THR A 98 -1.39 -3.50 -16.45
C THR A 98 -0.60 -3.91 -15.21
N PHE A 99 -0.42 -3.01 -14.25
CA PHE A 99 0.35 -3.24 -13.02
C PHE A 99 -0.50 -3.37 -11.75
N GLY A 100 -1.77 -2.98 -11.79
CA GLY A 100 -2.57 -2.77 -10.60
C GLY A 100 -2.17 -1.51 -9.84
N HIS A 101 -2.70 -1.35 -8.62
CA HIS A 101 -2.33 -0.28 -7.70
C HIS A 101 -2.46 -0.77 -6.25
N VAL A 102 -1.63 -0.24 -5.35
CA VAL A 102 -1.73 -0.51 -3.92
C VAL A 102 -1.66 0.79 -3.13
N ALA A 103 -2.45 0.85 -2.05
CA ALA A 103 -2.45 1.97 -1.12
C ALA A 103 -2.51 1.44 0.31
N PHE A 104 -1.79 2.10 1.23
CA PHE A 104 -1.82 1.79 2.64
C PHE A 104 -3.02 2.49 3.29
N ILE A 105 -3.76 1.78 4.15
CA ILE A 105 -4.94 2.31 4.82
C ILE A 105 -4.55 2.94 6.16
N GLU A 106 -4.47 4.27 6.17
CA GLU A 106 -4.10 5.05 7.35
C GLU A 106 -5.27 5.21 8.33
N ALA A 107 -6.51 5.20 7.84
CA ALA A 107 -7.71 5.25 8.67
C ALA A 107 -8.92 4.58 8.02
N TRP A 108 -9.81 4.07 8.87
CA TRP A 108 -11.13 3.56 8.50
C TRP A 108 -12.10 3.91 9.64
N ASP A 109 -13.25 4.50 9.34
CA ASP A 109 -14.26 4.88 10.34
C ASP A 109 -15.59 4.12 10.18
N GLY A 110 -15.69 3.21 9.19
CA GLY A 110 -16.92 2.52 8.81
C GLY A 110 -17.59 3.08 7.55
N GLU A 111 -17.25 4.31 7.15
CA GLU A 111 -17.81 5.00 5.98
C GLU A 111 -16.71 5.57 5.08
N ASN A 112 -15.74 6.28 5.66
CA ASN A 112 -14.62 6.92 5.00
C ASN A 112 -13.33 6.12 5.20
N ILE A 113 -12.56 6.07 4.13
CA ILE A 113 -11.24 5.46 4.10
C ILE A 113 -10.19 6.55 3.87
N THR A 114 -9.16 6.59 4.71
CA THR A 114 -7.98 7.43 4.48
C THR A 114 -6.85 6.54 3.98
N VAL A 115 -6.33 6.88 2.80
CA VAL A 115 -5.25 6.14 2.15
C VAL A 115 -4.01 7.00 2.02
N SER A 116 -2.84 6.38 2.19
CA SER A 116 -1.56 6.93 1.77
C SER A 116 -1.00 6.07 0.62
N GLU A 117 -0.52 6.75 -0.41
CA GLU A 117 -0.12 6.09 -1.66
C GLU A 117 0.98 6.89 -2.37
N GLY A 118 1.90 6.18 -3.02
CA GLY A 118 2.85 6.75 -3.96
C GLY A 118 2.31 6.71 -5.39
N ASN A 119 2.93 7.48 -6.28
CA ASN A 119 2.62 7.55 -7.70
C ASN A 119 1.16 8.01 -8.00
N VAL A 120 0.72 9.11 -7.37
CA VAL A 120 -0.57 9.75 -7.68
C VAL A 120 -0.34 10.98 -8.56
N ASN A 121 -1.19 11.18 -9.59
CA ASN A 121 -1.21 12.34 -10.50
C ASN A 121 0.01 12.54 -11.42
N TRP A 122 0.78 11.50 -11.73
CA TRP A 122 1.84 11.60 -12.73
C TRP A 122 1.29 11.87 -14.14
N THR A 123 1.62 13.02 -14.72
CA THR A 123 1.21 13.46 -16.07
C THR A 123 2.32 13.38 -17.12
N GLY A 124 3.53 12.95 -16.74
CA GLY A 124 4.64 12.73 -17.67
C GLY A 124 4.51 11.42 -18.47
N TYR A 125 5.39 11.23 -19.46
CA TYR A 125 5.53 9.94 -20.16
C TYR A 125 5.73 8.84 -19.12
N MET A 126 4.72 7.99 -18.97
CA MET A 126 4.90 6.67 -18.37
C MET A 126 5.66 5.87 -19.42
N PRO A 127 6.95 5.50 -19.23
CA PRO A 127 7.45 4.33 -19.92
C PRO A 127 6.49 3.16 -19.62
N PRO A 128 6.48 2.11 -20.45
CA PRO A 128 5.58 0.95 -20.30
C PRO A 128 5.46 0.35 -18.89
N ASP A 129 6.32 0.77 -17.95
CA ASP A 129 6.66 0.28 -16.61
C ASP A 129 6.45 1.28 -15.43
N GLY A 130 5.73 2.40 -15.61
CA GLY A 130 5.25 3.27 -14.51
C GLY A 130 6.08 4.55 -14.26
N VAL A 131 5.88 5.27 -13.13
CA VAL A 131 6.77 6.39 -12.71
C VAL A 131 8.23 6.02 -12.90
N GLY A 132 8.99 6.96 -13.47
CA GLY A 132 10.36 6.74 -13.91
C GLY A 132 11.13 5.87 -12.92
N ILE A 133 11.64 4.74 -13.44
CA ILE A 133 12.61 3.94 -12.69
C ILE A 133 13.72 4.87 -12.19
N TYR A 134 14.14 4.70 -10.93
CA TYR A 134 15.14 5.55 -10.27
C TYR A 134 14.74 7.03 -10.08
N ALA A 135 13.45 7.33 -9.84
CA ALA A 135 13.05 8.66 -9.42
C ALA A 135 13.89 9.16 -8.23
N SER A 136 14.25 10.45 -8.22
CA SER A 136 14.89 11.07 -7.06
C SER A 136 13.90 11.13 -5.88
N ASP A 137 14.42 11.33 -4.68
CA ASP A 137 13.59 11.45 -3.47
C ASP A 137 12.67 12.68 -3.54
N GLU A 138 13.19 13.80 -4.05
CA GLU A 138 12.42 15.01 -4.29
C GLU A 138 11.28 14.76 -5.27
N GLU A 139 11.53 13.98 -6.32
CA GLU A 139 10.49 13.66 -7.29
C GLU A 139 9.46 12.68 -6.70
N ALA A 140 9.91 11.65 -5.98
CA ALA A 140 9.02 10.71 -5.29
C ALA A 140 8.06 11.43 -4.33
N LEU A 141 8.55 12.42 -3.56
CA LEU A 141 7.76 13.20 -2.62
C LEU A 141 6.59 13.95 -3.28
N LYS A 142 6.77 14.47 -4.50
CA LYS A 142 5.71 15.21 -5.21
C LYS A 142 4.50 14.34 -5.55
N HIS A 143 4.68 13.02 -5.63
CA HIS A 143 3.65 12.06 -6.03
C HIS A 143 3.20 11.15 -4.89
N ILE A 144 3.60 11.46 -3.65
CA ILE A 144 3.02 10.85 -2.44
C ILE A 144 1.80 11.66 -2.04
N ARG A 145 0.70 10.96 -1.78
CA ARG A 145 -0.55 11.58 -1.38
C ARG A 145 -1.16 10.84 -0.21
N VAL A 146 -1.70 11.61 0.72
CA VAL A 146 -2.67 11.16 1.71
C VAL A 146 -4.02 11.72 1.31
N SER A 147 -5.07 10.89 1.28
CA SER A 147 -6.41 11.35 0.93
C SER A 147 -7.50 10.52 1.59
N THR A 148 -8.59 11.20 1.93
CA THR A 148 -9.78 10.60 2.54
C THR A 148 -10.92 10.58 1.52
N HIS A 149 -11.63 9.45 1.45
CA HIS A 149 -12.75 9.27 0.53
C HIS A 149 -13.89 8.54 1.23
N ASN A 150 -15.14 8.88 0.89
CA ASN A 150 -16.25 7.96 1.17
C ASN A 150 -16.01 6.65 0.40
N PHE A 151 -15.96 5.52 1.11
CA PHE A 151 -15.48 4.27 0.53
C PHE A 151 -16.40 3.71 -0.55
N ASN A 152 -17.71 3.88 -0.39
CA ASN A 152 -18.68 3.44 -1.39
C ASN A 152 -18.54 4.22 -2.69
N GLN A 153 -18.32 5.53 -2.61
CA GLN A 153 -18.04 6.36 -3.78
C GLN A 153 -16.69 6.03 -4.41
N TYR A 154 -15.65 5.86 -3.60
CA TYR A 154 -14.32 5.47 -4.07
C TYR A 154 -14.36 4.16 -4.86
N ARG A 155 -15.03 3.12 -4.32
CA ARG A 155 -15.23 1.83 -4.99
C ARG A 155 -16.00 1.98 -6.30
N LYS A 156 -17.09 2.77 -6.32
CA LYS A 156 -17.86 3.04 -7.54
C LYS A 156 -16.98 3.70 -8.62
N ASN A 157 -16.18 4.70 -8.25
CA ASN A 157 -15.29 5.41 -9.16
C ASN A 157 -14.15 4.52 -9.72
N LEU A 158 -13.69 3.53 -8.96
CA LEU A 158 -12.77 2.52 -9.49
C LEU A 158 -13.45 1.67 -10.58
N ILE A 159 -14.66 1.19 -10.31
CA ILE A 159 -15.41 0.32 -11.23
C ILE A 159 -15.72 1.05 -12.55
N THR A 160 -16.14 2.32 -12.50
CA THR A 160 -16.39 3.11 -13.72
C THR A 160 -15.15 3.31 -14.58
N ARG A 161 -13.95 3.17 -14.01
CA ARG A 161 -12.66 3.25 -14.70
C ARG A 161 -12.08 1.88 -15.08
N GLY A 162 -12.89 0.82 -15.01
CA GLY A 162 -12.46 -0.56 -15.31
C GLY A 162 -11.55 -1.17 -14.25
N ARG A 163 -11.50 -0.59 -13.05
CA ARG A 163 -10.68 -1.07 -11.92
C ARG A 163 -11.55 -1.72 -10.86
N LYS A 164 -10.96 -2.58 -10.04
CA LYS A 164 -11.65 -3.16 -8.89
C LYS A 164 -10.70 -3.42 -7.74
N ILE A 165 -11.21 -3.32 -6.52
CA ILE A 165 -10.50 -3.75 -5.31
C ILE A 165 -10.51 -5.28 -5.32
N ALA A 166 -9.31 -5.88 -5.37
CA ALA A 166 -9.14 -7.32 -5.19
C ALA A 166 -9.32 -7.71 -3.72
N GLY A 167 -8.85 -6.85 -2.80
CA GLY A 167 -9.08 -6.99 -1.38
C GLY A 167 -8.05 -6.21 -0.57
N PHE A 168 -7.92 -6.59 0.70
CA PHE A 168 -7.05 -5.96 1.69
C PHE A 168 -6.10 -7.00 2.29
N ILE A 169 -4.84 -6.62 2.47
CA ILE A 169 -3.84 -7.39 3.20
C ILE A 169 -3.77 -6.82 4.61
N TYR A 170 -4.15 -7.60 5.62
CA TYR A 170 -4.15 -7.16 7.01
C TYR A 170 -2.76 -7.33 7.62
N LEU A 171 -2.25 -6.28 8.28
CA LEU A 171 -0.90 -6.26 8.85
C LEU A 171 -0.89 -6.47 10.37
N GLU A 172 -2.08 -6.48 10.98
CA GLU A 172 -2.35 -6.74 12.40
C GLU A 172 -3.33 -7.90 12.56
#